data_AF-A0A3D6DDT4-F1
#
_entry.id   AF-A0A3D6DDT4-F1
#
_cell.length_a   1.000
_cell.length_b   1.000
_cell.length_c   1.000
_cell.angle_alpha   90.00
_cell.angle_beta   90.00
_cell.angle_gamma   90.00
#
_symmetry.space_group_name_H-M   'P 1'
#
loop_
_entity.id
_entity.type
_entity.pdbx_description
1 polymer ?
#
loop_
_entity_poly.entity_id
_entity_poly.type
_entity_poly.pdbx_seq_one_letter_code
_entity_poly.pdbx_strand_id
1 'polypeptide(L)'
;MRKRRKVDDSLEFYSTVRTIKAIDQSDVCLLLLDASQGMEKQDQHILWHILDSYRGVVVVVNKWDLVEKDEHTMNAYRAKLEEKMAPFSDVPVVFTSNLTKQRVFKALETALHVYHQRKLKVSTSELNDVFLPIVKDQPPPIYKGKSVSIKYITQLPSQVPTFAFYCNLPQYIKEPYKRFVENRIRERYDFSGVPIRLFFRKK
;
A
#
# COMPACT_ATOMS: atom_id res chain seq x y z
N MET A 1 -23.54 -26.09 28.50
CA MET A 1 -23.13 -25.18 27.40
C MET A 1 -22.84 -23.78 27.97
N ARG A 2 -21.56 -23.40 28.16
CA ARG A 2 -21.11 -21.99 28.40
C ARG A 2 -19.57 -21.81 28.43
N LYS A 3 -18.79 -22.75 27.88
CA LYS A 3 -17.31 -22.75 27.93
C LYS A 3 -16.62 -22.46 26.58
N ARG A 4 -17.29 -22.68 25.44
CA ARG A 4 -16.72 -22.45 24.09
C ARG A 4 -16.41 -20.97 23.81
N ARG A 5 -17.32 -20.07 24.17
CA ARG A 5 -17.24 -18.63 23.80
C ARG A 5 -16.04 -17.89 24.39
N LYS A 6 -15.60 -18.24 25.61
CA LYS A 6 -14.44 -17.60 26.27
C LYS A 6 -13.09 -18.14 25.75
N VAL A 7 -13.09 -19.37 25.23
CA VAL A 7 -11.90 -20.00 24.64
C VAL A 7 -11.69 -19.48 23.21
N ASP A 8 -12.77 -19.31 22.43
CA ASP A 8 -12.74 -18.65 21.12
C ASP A 8 -12.14 -17.24 21.20
N ASP A 9 -12.67 -16.40 22.10
CA ASP A 9 -12.17 -15.03 22.32
C ASP A 9 -10.67 -15.00 22.65
N SER A 10 -10.21 -15.94 23.48
CA SER A 10 -8.79 -16.04 23.84
C SER A 10 -7.91 -16.48 22.67
N LEU A 11 -8.40 -17.41 21.84
CA LEU A 11 -7.67 -17.92 20.68
C LEU A 11 -7.58 -16.85 19.58
N GLU A 12 -8.68 -16.14 19.31
CA GLU A 12 -8.74 -15.04 18.36
C GLU A 12 -7.84 -13.88 18.79
N PHE A 13 -7.82 -13.56 20.09
CA PHE A 13 -6.91 -12.56 20.64
C PHE A 13 -5.43 -12.92 20.42
N TYR A 14 -5.02 -14.14 20.77
CA TYR A 14 -3.64 -14.58 20.56
C TYR A 14 -3.27 -14.69 19.08
N SER A 15 -4.23 -15.05 18.22
CA SER A 15 -4.04 -15.08 16.77
C SER A 15 -3.77 -13.67 16.24
N THR A 16 -4.53 -12.68 16.69
CA THR A 16 -4.34 -11.27 16.32
C THR A 16 -2.98 -10.75 16.75
N VAL A 17 -2.57 -10.99 18.00
CA VAL A 17 -1.25 -10.56 18.52
C VAL A 17 -0.11 -11.20 17.72
N ARG A 18 -0.23 -12.47 17.35
CA ARG A 18 0.76 -13.16 16.50
C ARG A 18 0.81 -12.56 15.10
N THR A 19 -0.33 -12.24 14.51
CA THR A 19 -0.41 -11.59 13.19
C THR A 19 0.29 -10.23 13.20
N ILE A 20 0.00 -9.37 14.18
CA ILE A 20 0.65 -8.04 14.30
C ILE A 20 2.17 -8.20 14.41
N LYS A 21 2.64 -9.10 15.29
CA LYS A 21 4.06 -9.36 15.44
C LYS A 21 4.71 -9.85 14.16
N ALA A 22 4.03 -10.73 13.41
CA ALA A 22 4.53 -11.24 12.13
C ALA A 22 4.64 -10.12 11.08
N ILE A 23 3.65 -9.23 11.01
CA ILE A 23 3.68 -8.04 10.13
C ILE A 23 4.89 -7.17 10.47
N ASP A 24 5.10 -6.85 11.74
CA ASP A 24 6.20 -5.99 12.18
C ASP A 24 7.59 -6.60 11.94
N GLN A 25 7.68 -7.93 11.86
CA GLN A 25 8.94 -8.63 11.57
C GLN A 25 9.17 -8.87 10.07
N SER A 26 8.16 -8.60 9.22
CA SER A 26 8.22 -8.89 7.78
C SER A 26 8.69 -7.69 6.97
N ASP A 27 9.29 -7.91 5.81
CA ASP A 27 9.51 -6.85 4.82
C ASP A 27 8.32 -6.71 3.86
N VAL A 28 7.72 -7.83 3.47
CA VAL A 28 6.57 -7.94 2.58
C VAL A 28 5.60 -8.99 3.15
N CYS A 29 4.32 -8.65 3.22
CA CYS A 29 3.25 -9.53 3.69
C CYS A 29 2.44 -10.04 2.49
N LEU A 30 2.16 -11.35 2.46
CA LEU A 30 1.18 -11.96 1.56
C LEU A 30 -0.17 -12.03 2.28
N LEU A 31 -1.13 -11.18 1.91
CA LEU A 31 -2.48 -11.21 2.45
C LEU A 31 -3.31 -12.24 1.68
N LEU A 32 -3.50 -13.41 2.27
CA LEU A 32 -4.23 -14.52 1.66
C LEU A 32 -5.74 -14.35 1.87
N LEU A 33 -6.51 -14.29 0.79
CA LEU A 33 -7.97 -14.21 0.79
C LEU A 33 -8.59 -15.48 0.20
N ASP A 34 -9.80 -15.81 0.63
CA ASP A 34 -10.61 -16.87 0.03
C ASP A 34 -11.49 -16.30 -1.10
N ALA A 35 -11.33 -16.82 -2.31
CA ALA A 35 -12.09 -16.39 -3.48
C ALA A 35 -13.61 -16.54 -3.33
N SER A 36 -14.07 -17.51 -2.55
CA SER A 36 -15.50 -17.78 -2.36
C SER A 36 -16.18 -16.80 -1.41
N GLN A 37 -15.43 -16.22 -0.47
CA GLN A 37 -15.95 -15.29 0.55
C GLN A 37 -15.70 -13.83 0.18
N GLY A 38 -14.65 -13.56 -0.62
CA GLY A 38 -14.23 -12.19 -0.85
C GLY A 38 -13.37 -11.65 0.30
N MET A 39 -13.11 -10.36 0.25
CA MET A 39 -12.43 -9.64 1.34
C MET A 39 -13.43 -9.23 2.41
N GLU A 40 -13.20 -9.66 3.65
CA GLU A 40 -14.01 -9.35 4.81
C GLU A 40 -13.47 -8.12 5.58
N LYS A 41 -14.18 -7.69 6.62
CA LYS A 41 -13.76 -6.55 7.45
C LYS A 41 -12.45 -6.81 8.19
N GLN A 42 -12.23 -8.04 8.62
CA GLN A 42 -10.99 -8.43 9.31
C GLN A 42 -9.79 -8.36 8.35
N ASP A 43 -9.96 -8.81 7.10
CA ASP A 43 -8.92 -8.70 6.08
C ASP A 43 -8.56 -7.24 5.79
N GLN A 44 -9.57 -6.36 5.73
CA GLN A 44 -9.33 -4.92 5.57
C GLN A 44 -8.53 -4.38 6.74
N HIS A 45 -8.88 -4.74 7.97
CA HIS A 45 -8.14 -4.29 9.15
C HIS A 45 -6.68 -4.76 9.13
N ILE A 46 -6.43 -6.01 8.72
CA ILE A 46 -5.07 -6.54 8.55
C ILE A 46 -4.33 -5.77 7.45
N LEU A 47 -4.97 -5.50 6.31
CA LEU A 47 -4.37 -4.71 5.22
C LEU A 47 -3.95 -3.32 5.71
N TRP A 48 -4.84 -2.62 6.43
CA TRP A 48 -4.54 -1.32 7.03
C TRP A 48 -3.33 -1.39 7.96
N HIS A 49 -3.27 -2.40 8.84
CA HIS A 49 -2.13 -2.60 9.72
C HIS A 49 -0.82 -2.85 8.97
N ILE A 50 -0.84 -3.64 7.89
CA ILE A 50 0.37 -3.88 7.06
C ILE A 50 0.89 -2.55 6.50
N LEU A 51 -0.01 -1.72 5.98
CA LEU A 51 0.33 -0.43 5.37
C LEU A 51 0.79 0.60 6.40
N ASP A 52 0.12 0.69 7.55
CA ASP A 52 0.50 1.57 8.66
C ASP A 52 1.86 1.17 9.28
N SER A 53 2.17 -0.12 9.31
CA SER A 53 3.49 -0.64 9.69
C SER A 53 4.55 -0.48 8.59
N TYR A 54 4.24 0.19 7.48
CA TYR A 54 5.12 0.45 6.34
C TYR A 54 5.72 -0.82 5.73
N ARG A 55 4.92 -1.88 5.62
CA ARG A 55 5.34 -3.15 5.01
C ARG A 55 4.82 -3.23 3.59
N GLY A 56 5.59 -3.91 2.73
CA GLY A 56 5.09 -4.24 1.40
C GLY A 56 3.93 -5.22 1.51
N VAL A 57 3.00 -5.18 0.56
CA VAL A 57 1.83 -6.06 0.54
C VAL A 57 1.55 -6.61 -0.85
N VAL A 58 1.18 -7.89 -0.89
CA VAL A 58 0.60 -8.54 -2.07
C VAL A 58 -0.66 -9.26 -1.61
N VAL A 59 -1.78 -9.01 -2.29
CA VAL A 59 -3.03 -9.73 -2.02
C VAL A 59 -3.04 -11.00 -2.86
N VAL A 60 -3.25 -12.14 -2.21
CA VAL A 60 -3.29 -13.46 -2.84
C VAL A 60 -4.68 -14.02 -2.69
N VAL A 61 -5.43 -14.08 -3.78
CA VAL A 61 -6.79 -14.64 -3.80
C VAL A 61 -6.68 -16.13 -4.11
N ASN A 62 -6.85 -16.97 -3.09
CA ASN A 62 -6.73 -18.42 -3.18
C ASN A 62 -8.09 -19.09 -3.41
N LYS A 63 -8.09 -20.39 -3.77
CA LYS A 63 -9.27 -21.17 -4.17
C LYS A 63 -9.92 -20.66 -5.46
N TRP A 64 -9.14 -20.05 -6.34
CA TRP A 64 -9.64 -19.54 -7.61
C TRP A 64 -10.13 -20.65 -8.57
N ASP A 65 -9.88 -21.91 -8.25
CA ASP A 65 -10.47 -23.07 -8.92
C ASP A 65 -11.97 -23.25 -8.63
N LEU A 66 -12.48 -22.75 -7.51
CA LEU A 66 -13.89 -22.88 -7.11
C LEU A 66 -14.80 -21.81 -7.73
N VAL A 67 -14.23 -20.76 -8.30
CA VAL A 67 -14.98 -19.68 -8.93
C VAL A 67 -15.28 -20.07 -10.37
N GLU A 68 -16.56 -20.06 -10.76
CA GLU A 68 -16.96 -20.20 -12.16
C GLU A 68 -16.40 -19.04 -12.98
N LYS A 69 -15.72 -19.37 -14.08
CA LYS A 69 -14.91 -18.40 -14.83
C LYS A 69 -15.62 -18.03 -16.12
N ASP A 70 -15.92 -16.76 -16.28
CA ASP A 70 -16.12 -16.12 -17.58
C ASP A 70 -14.96 -15.15 -17.89
N GLU A 71 -14.99 -14.53 -19.07
CA GLU A 71 -13.97 -13.59 -19.53
C GLU A 71 -13.84 -12.34 -18.62
N HIS A 72 -14.89 -11.99 -17.88
CA HIS A 72 -14.99 -10.76 -17.09
C HIS A 72 -14.83 -10.97 -15.58
N THR A 73 -14.95 -12.20 -15.09
CA THR A 73 -15.06 -12.54 -13.66
C THR A 73 -13.83 -12.07 -12.89
N MET A 74 -12.64 -12.25 -13.46
CA MET A 74 -11.38 -11.85 -12.81
C MET A 74 -11.27 -10.34 -12.66
N ASN A 75 -11.68 -9.59 -13.70
CA ASN A 75 -11.64 -8.13 -13.69
C ASN A 75 -12.71 -7.55 -12.76
N ALA A 76 -13.92 -8.11 -12.77
CA ALA A 76 -14.98 -7.72 -11.86
C ALA A 76 -14.61 -7.99 -10.39
N TYR A 77 -13.97 -9.13 -10.10
CA TYR A 77 -13.50 -9.44 -8.76
C TYR A 77 -12.38 -8.49 -8.31
N ARG A 78 -11.43 -8.19 -9.21
CA ARG A 78 -10.37 -7.21 -8.94
C ARG A 78 -10.95 -5.83 -8.62
N ALA A 79 -11.90 -5.35 -9.41
CA ALA A 79 -12.56 -4.06 -9.17
C ALA A 79 -13.27 -4.02 -7.80
N LYS A 80 -13.95 -5.10 -7.40
CA LYS A 80 -14.57 -5.23 -6.07
C LYS A 80 -13.53 -5.22 -4.94
N LEU A 81 -12.37 -5.83 -5.15
CA LEU A 81 -11.28 -5.77 -4.18
C LEU A 81 -10.71 -4.35 -4.09
N GLU A 82 -10.44 -3.70 -5.21
CA GLU A 82 -9.92 -2.33 -5.24
C GLU A 82 -10.86 -1.36 -4.51
N GLU A 83 -12.17 -1.50 -4.67
CA GLU A 83 -13.16 -0.72 -3.90
C GLU A 83 -13.04 -0.96 -2.39
N LYS A 84 -12.86 -2.22 -1.96
CA LYS A 84 -12.69 -2.57 -0.55
C LYS A 84 -11.34 -2.18 0.05
N MET A 85 -10.31 -2.06 -0.79
CA MET A 85 -8.96 -1.64 -0.41
C MET A 85 -8.78 -0.12 -0.48
N ALA A 86 -9.77 0.62 -1.00
CA ALA A 86 -9.73 2.06 -1.12
C ALA A 86 -9.38 2.72 0.25
N PRO A 87 -8.50 3.74 0.26
CA PRO A 87 -8.00 4.49 -0.89
C PRO A 87 -6.79 3.87 -1.61
N PHE A 88 -6.31 2.68 -1.20
CA PHE A 88 -5.15 2.05 -1.81
C PHE A 88 -5.57 1.24 -3.05
N SER A 89 -5.25 1.76 -4.23
CA SER A 89 -5.62 1.14 -5.51
C SER A 89 -4.48 0.38 -6.18
N ASP A 90 -3.26 0.49 -5.65
CA ASP A 90 -2.05 0.00 -6.30
C ASP A 90 -1.45 -1.23 -5.60
N VAL A 91 -2.30 -2.00 -4.92
CA VAL A 91 -1.89 -3.26 -4.28
C VAL A 91 -1.95 -4.40 -5.32
N PRO A 92 -0.84 -5.12 -5.57
CA PRO A 92 -0.84 -6.21 -6.53
C PRO A 92 -1.71 -7.37 -6.03
N VAL A 93 -2.62 -7.82 -6.89
CA VAL A 93 -3.52 -8.95 -6.64
C VAL A 93 -3.15 -10.14 -7.52
N VAL A 94 -2.87 -11.29 -6.90
CA VAL A 94 -2.54 -12.54 -7.58
C VAL A 94 -3.60 -13.61 -7.26
N PHE A 95 -4.22 -14.16 -8.30
CA PHE A 95 -5.19 -15.25 -8.17
C PHE A 95 -4.48 -16.60 -8.23
N THR A 96 -4.66 -17.43 -7.20
CA THR A 96 -3.99 -18.73 -7.04
C THR A 96 -4.97 -19.84 -6.70
N SER A 97 -4.51 -21.08 -6.89
CA SER A 97 -5.17 -22.27 -6.37
C SER A 97 -4.10 -23.18 -5.80
N ASN A 98 -4.06 -23.32 -4.48
CA ASN A 98 -3.07 -24.17 -3.80
C ASN A 98 -3.31 -25.66 -4.09
N LEU A 99 -4.57 -26.07 -4.30
CA LEU A 99 -4.93 -27.45 -4.61
C LEU A 99 -4.35 -27.89 -5.97
N THR A 100 -4.53 -27.06 -6.98
CA THR A 100 -4.00 -27.30 -8.35
C THR A 100 -2.58 -26.77 -8.55
N LYS A 101 -2.00 -26.16 -7.51
CA LYS A 101 -0.70 -25.44 -7.53
C LYS A 101 -0.62 -24.32 -8.57
N GLN A 102 -1.76 -23.81 -9.03
CA GLN A 102 -1.83 -22.75 -10.02
C GLN A 102 -1.30 -21.43 -9.45
N ARG A 103 -0.30 -20.85 -10.13
CA ARG A 103 0.25 -19.49 -9.89
C ARG A 103 0.82 -19.24 -8.48
N VAL A 104 1.09 -20.28 -7.70
CA VAL A 104 1.71 -20.15 -6.36
C VAL A 104 3.09 -19.47 -6.47
N PHE A 105 3.91 -19.87 -7.44
CA PHE A 105 5.20 -19.22 -7.69
C PHE A 105 5.05 -17.76 -8.12
N LYS A 106 3.98 -17.42 -8.84
CA LYS A 106 3.73 -16.03 -9.26
C LYS A 106 3.47 -15.11 -8.07
N ALA A 107 2.81 -15.60 -7.01
CA ALA A 107 2.63 -14.84 -5.79
C ALA A 107 3.98 -14.52 -5.13
N LEU A 108 4.90 -15.49 -5.09
CA LEU A 108 6.24 -15.30 -4.55
C LEU A 108 7.08 -14.33 -5.40
N GLU A 109 7.08 -14.49 -6.73
CA GLU A 109 7.74 -13.55 -7.65
C GLU A 109 7.24 -12.11 -7.45
N THR A 110 5.93 -11.95 -7.28
CA THR A 110 5.31 -10.63 -7.04
C THR A 110 5.76 -10.05 -5.70
N ALA A 111 5.85 -10.86 -4.65
CA ALA A 111 6.37 -10.42 -3.36
C ALA A 111 7.85 -10.01 -3.43
N LEU A 112 8.67 -10.73 -4.19
CA LEU A 112 10.06 -10.35 -4.44
C LEU A 112 10.16 -9.05 -5.23
N HIS A 113 9.30 -8.84 -6.23
CA HIS A 113 9.22 -7.57 -6.94
C HIS A 113 8.90 -6.41 -6.00
N VAL A 114 7.85 -6.54 -5.17
CA VAL A 114 7.50 -5.54 -4.14
C VAL A 114 8.68 -5.27 -3.19
N TYR A 115 9.39 -6.32 -2.77
CA TYR A 115 10.58 -6.19 -1.93
C TYR A 115 11.68 -5.36 -2.59
N HIS A 116 11.92 -5.57 -3.89
CA HIS A 116 12.91 -4.80 -4.64
C HIS A 116 12.47 -3.35 -4.84
N GLN A 117 11.20 -3.10 -5.20
CA GLN A 117 10.66 -1.74 -5.38
C GLN A 117 10.70 -0.93 -4.07
N ARG A 118 10.51 -1.60 -2.94
CA ARG A 118 10.65 -0.99 -1.61
C ARG A 118 12.05 -0.41 -1.35
N LYS A 119 13.08 -0.91 -2.05
CA LYS A 119 14.47 -0.44 -1.97
C LYS A 119 14.88 0.51 -3.10
N LEU A 120 13.97 0.87 -4.00
CA LEU A 120 14.27 1.72 -5.14
C LEU A 120 14.81 3.07 -4.66
N LYS A 121 15.97 3.47 -5.20
CA LYS A 121 16.58 4.77 -4.95
C LYS A 121 16.42 5.66 -6.17
N VAL A 122 15.88 6.85 -5.94
CA VAL A 122 15.73 7.89 -6.95
C VAL A 122 16.70 9.01 -6.63
N SER A 123 17.46 9.44 -7.63
CA SER A 123 18.46 10.49 -7.42
C SER A 123 17.80 11.82 -7.09
N THR A 124 18.48 12.65 -6.30
CA THR A 124 17.94 13.96 -5.95
C THR A 124 17.81 14.87 -7.17
N SER A 125 18.72 14.81 -8.14
CA SER A 125 18.59 15.59 -9.39
C SER A 125 17.30 15.22 -10.11
N GLU A 126 17.10 13.92 -10.36
CA GLU A 126 15.91 13.42 -11.04
C GLU A 126 14.62 13.84 -10.33
N LEU A 127 14.56 13.71 -9.00
CA LEU A 127 13.39 14.16 -8.24
C LEU A 127 13.10 15.65 -8.42
N ASN A 128 14.13 16.49 -8.43
CA ASN A 128 13.94 17.93 -8.58
C ASN A 128 13.58 18.30 -10.02
N ASP A 129 14.24 17.72 -11.02
CA ASP A 129 14.00 17.96 -12.44
C ASP A 129 12.57 17.55 -12.84
N VAL A 130 12.05 16.50 -12.19
CA VAL A 130 10.73 15.94 -12.49
C VAL A 130 9.61 16.59 -11.69
N PHE A 131 9.74 16.65 -10.36
CA PHE A 131 8.60 17.00 -9.50
C PHE A 131 8.52 18.48 -9.18
N LEU A 132 9.63 19.25 -9.22
CA LEU A 132 9.53 20.70 -8.99
C LEU A 132 8.65 21.41 -10.04
N PRO A 133 8.72 21.08 -11.34
CA PRO A 133 7.78 21.65 -12.33
C PRO A 133 6.32 21.30 -12.02
N ILE A 134 6.04 20.04 -11.65
CA ILE A 134 4.70 19.55 -11.35
C ILE A 134 4.08 20.30 -10.16
N VAL A 135 4.82 20.42 -9.05
CA VAL A 135 4.33 21.13 -7.86
C VAL A 135 4.27 22.65 -8.03
N LYS A 136 5.02 23.20 -9.00
CA LYS A 136 4.97 24.62 -9.36
C LYS A 136 3.73 24.93 -10.20
N ASP A 137 3.37 24.05 -11.13
CA ASP A 137 2.16 24.16 -11.95
C ASP A 137 0.89 23.96 -11.10
N GLN A 138 0.93 22.99 -10.18
CA GLN A 138 -0.15 22.72 -9.24
C GLN A 138 0.33 22.92 -7.80
N PRO A 139 0.37 24.18 -7.31
CA PRO A 139 0.78 24.48 -5.95
C PRO A 139 -0.30 24.11 -4.93
N PRO A 140 0.07 23.93 -3.64
CA PRO A 140 -0.91 23.77 -2.58
C PRO A 140 -1.87 24.96 -2.49
N PRO A 141 -3.14 24.75 -2.11
CA PRO A 141 -4.10 25.85 -1.94
C PRO A 141 -3.57 26.94 -1.00
N ILE A 142 -3.82 28.20 -1.37
CA ILE A 142 -3.45 29.36 -0.54
C ILE A 142 -4.23 29.29 0.77
N TYR A 143 -3.52 29.43 1.89
CA TYR A 143 -4.12 29.44 3.21
C TYR A 143 -3.72 30.70 3.97
N LYS A 144 -4.70 31.45 4.48
CA LYS A 144 -4.49 32.74 5.17
C LYS A 144 -3.63 33.72 4.36
N GLY A 145 -3.87 33.81 3.05
CA GLY A 145 -3.13 34.70 2.15
C GLY A 145 -1.67 34.31 1.89
N LYS A 146 -1.22 33.14 2.38
CA LYS A 146 0.15 32.65 2.20
C LYS A 146 0.17 31.46 1.26
N SER A 147 1.05 31.52 0.26
CA SER A 147 1.32 30.41 -0.67
C SER A 147 2.45 29.52 -0.16
N VAL A 148 2.32 28.23 -0.40
CA VAL A 148 3.37 27.25 -0.13
C VAL A 148 4.23 27.09 -1.38
N SER A 149 5.54 27.24 -1.23
CA SER A 149 6.52 27.01 -2.29
C SER A 149 7.46 25.89 -1.88
N ILE A 150 7.47 24.83 -2.67
CA ILE A 150 8.41 23.70 -2.56
C ILE A 150 9.65 24.07 -3.36
N LYS A 151 10.83 24.00 -2.72
CA LYS A 151 12.10 24.44 -3.31
C LYS A 151 13.06 23.30 -3.62
N TYR A 152 12.91 22.18 -2.92
CA TYR A 152 13.86 21.09 -2.99
C TYR A 152 13.18 19.79 -2.54
N ILE A 153 13.46 18.71 -3.24
CA ILE A 153 12.91 17.38 -2.98
C ILE A 153 14.08 16.41 -2.88
N THR A 154 14.07 15.49 -1.92
CA THR A 154 15.09 14.44 -1.83
C THR A 154 14.49 13.17 -1.23
N GLN A 155 15.07 12.02 -1.55
CA GLN A 155 14.72 10.76 -0.91
C GLN A 155 15.57 10.56 0.36
N LEU A 156 14.92 10.30 1.48
CA LEU A 156 15.59 9.98 2.75
C LEU A 156 15.94 8.49 2.82
N PRO A 157 17.07 8.14 3.46
CA PRO A 157 17.38 6.74 3.73
C PRO A 157 16.34 6.17 4.71
N SER A 158 15.58 5.19 4.25
CA SER A 158 14.55 4.51 5.05
C SER A 158 14.29 3.10 4.50
N GLN A 159 13.49 2.33 5.23
CA GLN A 159 13.09 0.98 4.83
C GLN A 159 12.07 0.98 3.69
N VAL A 160 11.36 2.10 3.49
CA VAL A 160 10.41 2.31 2.39
C VAL A 160 10.73 3.61 1.66
N PRO A 161 10.32 3.78 0.39
CA PRO A 161 10.50 5.02 -0.36
C PRO A 161 9.94 6.21 0.42
N THR A 162 10.85 7.03 0.93
CA THR A 162 10.53 8.16 1.81
C THR A 162 11.05 9.43 1.18
N PHE A 163 10.16 10.34 0.82
CA PHE A 163 10.48 11.59 0.14
C PHE A 163 10.27 12.78 1.07
N ALA A 164 11.26 13.66 1.14
CA ALA A 164 11.20 14.91 1.87
C ALA A 164 11.12 16.10 0.90
N PHE A 165 10.04 16.85 1.03
CA PHE A 165 9.74 18.08 0.30
C PHE A 165 10.02 19.27 1.20
N TYR A 166 11.05 20.05 0.87
CA TYR A 166 11.42 21.25 1.62
C TYR A 166 10.67 22.46 1.07
N CYS A 167 9.90 23.09 1.94
CA CYS A 167 9.04 24.22 1.60
C CYS A 167 9.10 25.33 2.66
N ASN A 168 8.51 26.48 2.36
CA ASN A 168 8.45 27.63 3.28
C ASN A 168 7.46 27.41 4.44
N LEU A 169 6.33 26.74 4.19
CA LEU A 169 5.19 26.65 5.10
C LEU A 169 4.59 25.22 5.11
N PRO A 170 5.32 24.21 5.62
CA PRO A 170 4.85 22.82 5.63
C PRO A 170 3.53 22.61 6.37
N GLN A 171 3.25 23.43 7.39
CA GLN A 171 2.01 23.35 8.18
C GLN A 171 0.73 23.68 7.39
N TYR A 172 0.86 24.29 6.21
CA TYR A 172 -0.28 24.61 5.34
C TYR A 172 -0.56 23.53 4.30
N ILE A 173 0.27 22.49 4.24
CA ILE A 173 0.05 21.36 3.34
C ILE A 173 -0.97 20.41 3.97
N LYS A 174 -2.11 20.25 3.31
CA LYS A 174 -3.22 19.39 3.73
C LYS A 174 -3.15 18.04 3.05
N GLU A 175 -3.86 17.07 3.62
CA GLU A 175 -3.87 15.68 3.16
C GLU A 175 -4.22 15.50 1.67
N PRO A 176 -5.19 16.25 1.07
CA PRO A 176 -5.47 16.13 -0.35
C PRO A 176 -4.26 16.44 -1.24
N TYR A 177 -3.44 17.42 -0.85
CA TYR A 177 -2.23 17.75 -1.60
C TYR A 177 -1.15 16.68 -1.44
N LYS A 178 -1.03 16.06 -0.26
CA LYS A 178 -0.11 14.94 -0.08
C LYS A 178 -0.48 13.77 -0.98
N ARG A 179 -1.78 13.43 -1.05
CA ARG A 179 -2.29 12.38 -1.97
C ARG A 179 -2.03 12.70 -3.43
N PHE A 180 -2.22 13.96 -3.83
CA PHE A 180 -1.86 14.42 -5.18
C PHE A 180 -0.38 14.13 -5.49
N VAL A 181 0.53 14.55 -4.61
CA VAL A 181 1.98 14.32 -4.79
C VAL A 181 2.31 12.83 -4.79
N GLU A 182 1.70 12.05 -3.89
CA GLU A 182 1.87 10.60 -3.83
C GLU A 182 1.46 9.93 -5.15
N ASN A 183 0.28 10.29 -5.67
CA ASN A 183 -0.22 9.75 -6.94
C ASN A 183 0.71 10.11 -8.11
N ARG A 184 1.23 11.35 -8.17
CA ARG A 184 2.22 11.73 -9.20
C ARG A 184 3.51 10.92 -9.12
N ILE A 185 3.94 10.54 -7.91
CA ILE A 185 5.10 9.66 -7.71
C ILE A 185 4.78 8.24 -8.20
N ARG A 186 3.61 7.70 -7.83
CA ARG A 186 3.15 6.36 -8.24
C ARG A 186 2.89 6.22 -9.74
N GLU A 187 2.49 7.29 -10.42
CA GLU A 187 2.34 7.32 -11.88
C GLU A 187 3.68 7.14 -12.61
N ARG A 188 4.79 7.50 -11.97
CA ARG A 188 6.13 7.50 -12.60
C ARG A 188 7.03 6.36 -12.15
N TYR A 189 6.89 5.93 -10.90
CA TYR A 189 7.66 4.83 -10.36
C TYR A 189 6.73 3.71 -9.93
N ASP A 190 7.12 2.48 -10.26
CA ASP A 190 6.37 1.29 -9.85
C ASP A 190 6.58 1.03 -8.35
N PHE A 191 5.71 1.65 -7.55
CA PHE A 191 5.61 1.41 -6.11
C PHE A 191 4.39 0.56 -5.76
N SER A 192 3.93 -0.28 -6.69
CA SER A 192 2.80 -1.17 -6.47
C SER A 192 3.03 -2.05 -5.25
N GLY A 193 2.10 -2.04 -4.29
CA GLY A 193 2.21 -2.80 -3.04
C GLY A 193 3.25 -2.26 -2.07
N VAL A 194 3.84 -1.08 -2.32
CA VAL A 194 4.81 -0.43 -1.45
C VAL A 194 4.21 0.86 -0.87
N PRO A 195 4.15 1.01 0.46
CA PRO A 195 3.73 2.26 1.07
C PRO A 195 4.80 3.35 0.88
N ILE A 196 4.38 4.53 0.44
CA ILE A 196 5.26 5.70 0.25
C ILE A 196 5.10 6.63 1.44
N ARG A 197 6.21 7.21 1.91
CA ARG A 197 6.20 8.21 2.98
C ARG A 197 6.55 9.59 2.45
N LEU A 198 5.65 10.54 2.66
CA LEU A 198 5.86 11.93 2.28
C LEU A 198 6.04 12.81 3.53
N PHE A 199 7.17 13.51 3.59
CA PHE A 199 7.42 14.52 4.59
C PHE A 199 7.50 15.89 3.96
N PHE A 200 6.80 16.86 4.54
CA PHE A 200 6.97 18.26 4.20
C PHE A 200 7.67 18.96 5.34
N ARG A 201 8.86 19.51 5.07
CA ARG A 201 9.72 20.13 6.07
C ARG A 201 9.95 21.59 5.75
N LYS A 202 10.15 22.38 6.80
CA LYS A 202 10.57 23.77 6.64
C LYS A 202 12.05 23.76 6.24
N LYS A 203 12.39 24.49 5.17
CA LYS A 203 13.79 24.76 4.85
C LYS A 203 14.42 25.67 5.90
#